data_AF-A0A7W1LMD3-F1
#
_entry.id   AF-A0A7W1LMD3-F1
#
_cell.length_a   1.000
_cell.length_b   1.000
_cell.length_c   1.000
_cell.angle_alpha   90.00
_cell.angle_beta   90.00
_cell.angle_gamma   90.00
#
_symmetry.space_group_name_H-M   'P 1'
#
loop_
_entity.id
_entity.type
_entity.pdbx_description
1 polymer ?
#
loop_
_entity_poly.entity_id
_entity_poly.type
_entity_poly.pdbx_seq_one_letter_code
_entity_poly.pdbx_strand_id
1 'polypeptide(L)'
;MPEDKGSTGAMDAYLGRVRALFIAVKETVPAEQLTQAHSWIEHGEPAEGMLYLAWAITSGDHRVPRWVVDGIRESTAALVPPEQLPADLDEHIG
;
A
#
# COMPACT_ATOMS: atom_id res chain seq x y z
N MET A 1 18.16 22.30 -22.11
CA MET A 1 18.47 21.19 -21.18
C MET A 1 17.39 20.15 -21.38
N PRO A 2 17.72 18.85 -21.56
CA PRO A 2 16.67 17.84 -21.69
C PRO A 2 15.99 17.68 -20.33
N GLU A 3 14.68 17.89 -20.32
CA GLU A 3 13.83 17.66 -19.16
C GLU A 3 13.87 16.18 -18.80
N ASP A 4 14.11 15.89 -17.53
CA ASP A 4 14.17 14.56 -16.94
C ASP A 4 12.78 13.89 -16.97
N LYS A 5 12.36 13.41 -18.14
CA LYS A 5 11.08 12.72 -18.34
C LYS A 5 11.03 11.33 -17.68
N GLY A 6 12.14 10.84 -17.14
CA GLY A 6 12.23 9.52 -16.49
C GLY A 6 11.70 9.52 -15.06
N SER A 7 11.92 10.60 -14.31
CA SER A 7 11.55 10.70 -12.89
C SER A 7 10.03 10.79 -12.67
N THR A 8 9.33 11.63 -13.46
CA THR A 8 7.88 11.81 -13.34
C THR A 8 7.09 10.57 -13.71
N GLY A 9 7.48 9.87 -14.80
CA GLY A 9 6.77 8.66 -15.24
C GLY A 9 6.87 7.49 -14.26
N ALA A 10 8.03 7.31 -13.63
CA ALA A 10 8.22 6.27 -12.62
C ALA A 10 7.42 6.56 -11.34
N MET A 11 7.41 7.82 -10.91
CA MET A 11 6.62 8.26 -9.75
C MET A 11 5.11 8.13 -10.02
N ASP A 12 4.63 8.58 -11.18
CA ASP A 12 3.22 8.47 -11.55
C ASP A 12 2.77 7.00 -11.61
N ALA A 13 3.61 6.12 -12.17
CA ALA A 13 3.33 4.69 -12.20
C ALA A 13 3.27 4.09 -10.79
N TYR A 14 4.15 4.51 -9.89
CA TYR A 14 4.15 4.09 -8.49
C TYR A 14 2.87 4.56 -7.77
N LEU A 15 2.53 5.84 -7.85
CA LEU A 15 1.30 6.39 -7.26
C LEU A 15 0.05 5.73 -7.85
N GLY A 16 0.07 5.41 -9.14
CA GLY A 16 -0.98 4.62 -9.79
C GLY A 16 -1.17 3.24 -9.15
N ARG A 17 -0.08 2.51 -8.87
CA ARG A 17 -0.13 1.21 -8.19
C ARG A 17 -0.64 1.33 -6.76
N VAL A 18 -0.14 2.30 -5.99
CA VAL A 18 -0.57 2.57 -4.62
C VAL A 18 -2.08 2.82 -4.54
N ARG A 19 -2.60 3.66 -5.45
CA ARG A 19 -4.05 3.93 -5.54
C ARG A 19 -4.85 2.68 -5.92
N ALA A 20 -4.35 1.88 -6.86
CA ALA A 20 -5.00 0.63 -7.24
C ALA A 20 -5.08 -0.37 -6.08
N LEU A 21 -3.99 -0.51 -5.31
CA LEU A 21 -3.95 -1.35 -4.10
C LEU A 21 -4.94 -0.84 -3.04
N PHE A 22 -4.96 0.46 -2.78
CA PHE A 22 -5.90 1.05 -1.84
C PHE A 22 -7.35 0.78 -2.25
N ILE A 23 -7.71 0.98 -3.52
CA ILE A 23 -9.05 0.69 -4.04
C ILE A 23 -9.42 -0.78 -3.85
N ALA A 24 -8.50 -1.70 -4.15
CA ALA A 24 -8.75 -3.13 -4.00
C ALA A 24 -9.05 -3.54 -2.56
N VAL A 25 -8.32 -2.95 -1.61
CA VAL A 25 -8.52 -3.23 -0.19
C VAL A 25 -9.84 -2.64 0.34
N LYS A 26 -10.31 -1.51 -0.21
CA LYS A 26 -11.62 -0.91 0.17
C LYS A 26 -12.81 -1.83 -0.10
N GLU A 27 -12.70 -2.78 -1.02
CA GLU A 27 -13.76 -3.75 -1.30
C GLU A 27 -13.94 -4.77 -0.18
N THR A 28 -12.96 -4.89 0.73
CA THR A 28 -12.97 -5.87 1.83
C THR A 28 -12.88 -5.21 3.20
N VAL A 29 -12.04 -4.19 3.34
CA VAL A 29 -11.74 -3.55 4.62
C VAL A 29 -12.66 -2.34 4.83
N PRO A 30 -13.34 -2.23 5.99
CA PRO A 30 -14.20 -1.10 6.31
C PRO A 30 -13.48 0.25 6.20
N ALA A 31 -14.18 1.25 5.68
CA ALA A 31 -13.62 2.57 5.42
C ALA A 31 -13.01 3.22 6.67
N GLU A 32 -13.59 3.00 7.86
CA GLU A 32 -13.04 3.55 9.10
C GLU A 32 -11.61 3.06 9.37
N GLN A 33 -11.30 1.79 9.05
CA GLN A 33 -9.98 1.19 9.26
C GLN A 33 -8.95 1.68 8.24
N LEU A 34 -9.41 2.23 7.10
CA LEU A 34 -8.57 2.72 6.01
C LEU A 34 -8.25 4.21 6.09
N THR A 35 -8.87 4.94 7.01
CA THR A 35 -8.76 6.40 7.12
C THR A 35 -7.30 6.86 7.24
N GLN A 36 -6.49 6.16 8.04
CA GLN A 36 -5.10 6.54 8.27
C GLN A 36 -4.22 6.27 7.05
N ALA A 37 -4.38 5.12 6.40
CA ALA A 37 -3.69 4.79 5.16
C ALA A 37 -3.99 5.81 4.05
N HIS A 38 -5.28 6.16 3.90
CA HIS A 38 -5.71 7.17 2.95
C HIS A 38 -5.07 8.54 3.20
N SER A 39 -5.05 8.98 4.47
CA SER A 39 -4.44 10.25 4.86
C SER A 39 -2.97 10.31 4.44
N TRP A 40 -2.18 9.26 4.69
CA TRP A 40 -0.77 9.24 4.30
C TRP A 40 -0.56 9.31 2.78
N ILE A 41 -1.35 8.55 2.02
CA ILE A 41 -1.30 8.56 0.55
C ILE A 41 -1.59 9.96 0.00
N GLU A 42 -2.63 10.63 0.50
CA GLU A 42 -3.02 11.96 0.04
C GLU A 42 -2.05 13.08 0.48
N HIS A 43 -1.29 12.87 1.57
CA HIS A 43 -0.24 13.80 2.01
C HIS A 43 1.11 13.58 1.33
N GLY A 44 1.21 12.67 0.36
CA GLY A 44 2.44 12.43 -0.39
C GLY A 44 3.40 11.45 0.29
N GLU A 45 2.93 10.69 1.28
CA GLU A 45 3.67 9.63 1.99
C GLU A 45 3.06 8.25 1.65
N PRO A 46 3.11 7.81 0.37
CA PRO A 46 2.43 6.59 -0.07
C PRO A 46 2.99 5.31 0.54
N ALA A 47 4.27 5.28 0.93
CA ALA A 47 4.89 4.08 1.53
C ALA A 47 4.34 3.83 2.94
N GLU A 48 4.23 4.87 3.75
CA GLU A 48 3.55 4.89 5.04
C GLU A 48 2.08 4.53 4.85
N GLY A 49 1.44 5.05 3.80
CA GLY A 49 0.11 4.63 3.39
C GLY A 49 -0.03 3.11 3.22
N MET A 50 0.91 2.46 2.52
CA MET A 50 0.92 1.01 2.32
C MET A 50 1.21 0.23 3.61
N LEU A 51 2.08 0.75 4.47
CA LEU A 51 2.31 0.18 5.80
C LEU A 51 1.02 0.17 6.63
N TYR A 52 0.30 1.29 6.70
CA TYR A 52 -0.98 1.37 7.40
C TYR A 52 -2.06 0.50 6.73
N LEU A 53 -2.02 0.35 5.41
CA LEU A 53 -2.91 -0.54 4.69
C LEU A 53 -2.70 -2.00 5.10
N ALA A 54 -1.43 -2.43 5.24
CA ALA A 54 -1.07 -3.77 5.71
C ALA A 54 -1.60 -4.02 7.13
N TRP A 55 -1.39 -3.07 8.05
CA TRP A 55 -1.89 -3.18 9.43
C TRP A 55 -3.42 -3.20 9.52
N ALA A 56 -4.12 -2.47 8.64
CA ALA A 56 -5.57 -2.51 8.60
C ALA A 56 -6.10 -3.90 8.17
N ILE A 57 -5.43 -4.54 7.20
CA ILE A 57 -5.75 -5.90 6.76
C ILE A 57 -5.58 -6.89 7.93
N THR A 58 -4.41 -6.87 8.59
CA THR A 58 -4.08 -7.86 9.62
C THR A 58 -4.86 -7.65 10.90
N SER A 59 -4.96 -6.40 11.38
CA SER A 59 -5.68 -6.09 12.64
C SER A 59 -7.18 -6.35 12.55
N GLY A 60 -7.75 -6.27 11.35
CA GLY A 60 -9.17 -6.56 11.11
C GLY A 60 -9.46 -8.01 10.69
N ASP A 61 -8.44 -8.86 10.63
CA ASP A 61 -8.50 -10.24 10.11
C ASP A 61 -9.17 -10.35 8.72
N HIS A 62 -8.93 -9.37 7.87
CA HIS A 62 -9.49 -9.35 6.53
C HIS A 62 -8.71 -10.29 5.60
N ARG A 63 -9.40 -10.88 4.63
CA ARG A 63 -8.79 -11.72 3.61
C ARG A 63 -8.76 -10.99 2.28
N VAL A 64 -7.58 -10.84 1.70
CA VAL A 64 -7.37 -10.11 0.44
C VAL A 64 -6.70 -11.02 -0.60
N PRO A 65 -6.84 -10.72 -1.90
CA PRO A 65 -6.15 -11.46 -2.94
C PRO A 65 -4.62 -11.40 -2.79
N ARG A 66 -3.93 -12.48 -3.15
CA ARG A 66 -2.45 -12.57 -3.11
C ARG A 66 -1.75 -11.36 -3.75
N TRP A 67 -2.23 -10.92 -4.90
CA TRP A 67 -1.62 -9.80 -5.64
C TRP A 67 -1.63 -8.48 -4.84
N VAL A 68 -2.56 -8.31 -3.89
CA VAL A 68 -2.58 -7.15 -2.98
C VAL A 68 -1.43 -7.23 -2.00
N VAL A 69 -1.22 -8.40 -1.38
CA VAL A 69 -0.10 -8.62 -0.45
C VAL A 69 1.24 -8.43 -1.15
N ASP A 70 1.40 -9.04 -2.34
CA ASP A 70 2.61 -8.90 -3.14
C ASP A 70 2.87 -7.43 -3.52
N GLY A 71 1.82 -6.71 -3.93
CA GLY A 71 1.92 -5.29 -4.29
C GLY A 71 2.22 -4.37 -3.11
N ILE A 72 1.72 -4.67 -1.91
CA ILE A 72 2.08 -3.95 -0.68
C ILE A 72 3.58 -4.16 -0.38
N ARG A 73 4.06 -5.40 -0.45
CA ARG A 73 5.48 -5.72 -0.23
C ARG A 73 6.38 -5.03 -1.26
N GLU A 74 5.99 -5.05 -2.54
CA GLU A 74 6.75 -4.38 -3.60
C GLU A 74 6.80 -2.86 -3.38
N SER A 75 5.66 -2.25 -3.06
CA SER A 75 5.54 -0.80 -2.82
C SER A 75 6.34 -0.31 -1.61
N THR A 76 6.64 -1.22 -0.66
CA THR A 76 7.31 -0.88 0.60
C THR A 76 8.78 -1.33 0.67
N ALA A 77 9.22 -2.26 -0.19
CA ALA A 77 10.50 -2.97 -0.08
C ALA A 77 11.76 -2.09 0.10
N ALA A 78 11.78 -0.89 -0.50
CA ALA A 78 12.91 0.04 -0.43
C ALA A 78 12.68 1.24 0.50
N LEU A 79 11.46 1.39 1.02
CA LEU A 79 11.00 2.61 1.71
C LEU A 79 10.63 2.36 3.17
N VAL A 80 10.18 1.15 3.48
CA VAL A 80 9.75 0.74 4.83
C VAL A 80 10.62 -0.44 5.27
N PRO A 81 11.26 -0.37 6.46
CA PRO A 81 11.97 -1.51 7.02
C PRO A 81 11.04 -2.72 7.18
N PRO A 82 11.45 -3.94 6.78
CA PRO A 82 10.59 -5.13 6.83
C PRO A 82 9.98 -5.43 8.21
N GLU A 83 10.70 -5.09 9.29
CA GLU A 83 10.26 -5.25 10.67
C GLU A 83 9.07 -4.35 11.06
N GLN A 84 8.74 -3.33 10.27
CA GLN A 84 7.57 -2.50 10.50
C GLN A 84 6.30 -3.10 9.89
N LEU A 85 6.44 -3.95 8.87
CA LEU A 85 5.29 -4.64 8.28
C LEU A 85 4.76 -5.73 9.22
N PRO A 86 3.45 -6.04 9.16
CA PRO A 86 2.90 -7.19 9.87
C PRO A 86 3.60 -8.47 9.44
N ALA A 87 4.13 -9.23 10.40
CA ALA A 87 4.87 -10.47 10.13
C ALA A 87 3.98 -11.57 9.53
N ASP A 88 2.68 -11.51 9.83
CA ASP A 88 1.63 -12.45 9.46
C ASP A 88 0.83 -12.02 8.22
N LEU A 89 1.22 -10.95 7.52
CA LEU A 89 0.47 -10.43 6.36
C LEU A 89 0.14 -11.50 5.30
N ASP A 90 1.00 -12.49 5.09
CA ASP A 90 0.80 -13.57 4.12
C ASP A 90 -0.31 -14.56 4.54
N GLU A 91 -0.65 -14.62 5.83
CA GLU A 91 -1.75 -15.44 6.37
C GLU A 91 -3.12 -14.86 6.01
N HIS A 92 -3.16 -13.60 5.58
CA HIS A 92 -4.37 -12.87 5.18
C HIS A 92 -4.71 -13.01 3.69
N ILE A 93 -4.07 -13.95 2.99
CA ILE A 93 -4.40 -14.26 1.60
C ILE A 93 -5.65 -15.15 1.55
N GLY A 94 -6.68 -14.74 0.82
CA GLY A 94 -7.93 -15.51 0.65
C GLY A 94 -8.75 -15.12 -0.56
#